data_AF-A0AA95S5Q3-F1
#
_entry.id   AF-A0AA95S5Q3-F1
#
_cell.length_a   1.000
_cell.length_b   1.000
_cell.length_c   1.000
_cell.angle_alpha   90.00
_cell.angle_beta   90.00
_cell.angle_gamma   90.00
#
_symmetry.space_group_name_H-M   'P 1'
#
loop_
_entity.id
_entity.type
_entity.pdbx_description
1 polymer ?
#
loop_
_entity_poly.entity_id
_entity_poly.type
_entity_poly.pdbx_seq_one_letter_code
_entity_poly.pdbx_strand_id
1 'polypeptide(L)'
;MTVIIQIHYTSIADTDGYQKKAIPLRGKSPEQAAYEFWKWIKRENPLKVEIKQVLCEKEDITEMVLELEKQEINKIMNDDLPF
;
A
#
# COMPACT_ATOMS: atom_id res chain seq x y z
N MET A 1 1.50 7.78 16.94
CA MET A 1 2.68 8.19 16.16
C MET A 1 2.23 8.49 14.74
N THR A 2 2.71 9.55 14.09
CA THR A 2 2.41 9.83 12.67
C THR A 2 3.59 9.44 11.83
N VAL A 3 3.37 8.60 10.82
CA VAL A 3 4.42 8.18 9.89
C VAL A 3 4.21 8.85 8.54
N ILE A 4 5.29 9.11 7.82
CA ILE A 4 5.24 9.68 6.48
C ILE A 4 5.46 8.54 5.50
N ILE A 5 4.44 8.26 4.70
CA ILE A 5 4.47 7.22 3.68
C ILE A 5 4.59 7.88 2.32
N GLN A 6 5.54 7.41 1.54
CA GLN A 6 5.84 7.87 0.20
C GLN A 6 5.71 6.68 -0.73
N ILE A 7 4.83 6.78 -1.71
CA ILE A 7 4.58 5.75 -2.70
C ILE A 7 4.99 6.30 -4.05
N HIS A 8 5.98 5.67 -4.64
CA HIS A 8 6.34 5.82 -6.04
C HIS A 8 5.65 4.71 -6.80
N TYR A 9 4.85 5.07 -7.80
CA TYR A 9 4.15 4.11 -8.64
C TYR A 9 4.30 4.51 -10.10
N THR A 10 4.26 3.54 -10.98
CA THR A 10 4.20 3.79 -12.41
C THR A 10 2.82 3.44 -12.92
N SER A 11 2.30 4.26 -13.84
CA SER A 11 1.05 3.97 -14.54
C SER A 11 1.37 3.35 -15.89
N ILE A 12 0.48 2.51 -16.41
CA ILE A 12 0.57 1.95 -17.78
C ILE A 12 0.74 2.98 -18.90
N ALA A 13 0.48 4.26 -18.65
CA ALA A 13 0.75 5.37 -19.56
C ALA A 13 2.20 5.92 -19.45
N ASP A 14 3.13 5.13 -18.93
CA ASP A 14 4.55 5.48 -18.65
C ASP A 14 4.69 6.77 -17.83
N THR A 15 3.72 7.03 -16.96
CA THR A 15 3.71 8.21 -16.11
C THR A 15 4.08 7.77 -14.70
N ASP A 16 5.27 8.16 -14.25
CA ASP A 16 5.66 8.00 -12.85
C ASP A 16 4.81 8.92 -11.97
N GLY A 17 4.07 8.32 -11.06
CA GLY A 17 3.33 8.98 -10.00
C GLY A 17 4.11 8.94 -8.69
N TYR A 18 4.11 10.07 -8.00
CA TYR A 18 4.66 10.17 -6.65
C TYR A 18 3.61 10.75 -5.72
N GLN A 19 3.30 10.01 -4.66
CA GLN A 19 2.34 10.42 -3.64
C GLN A 19 2.99 10.29 -2.27
N LYS A 20 2.93 11.37 -1.48
CA LYS A 20 3.37 11.36 -0.08
C LYS A 20 2.22 11.74 0.83
N LYS A 21 2.07 11.03 1.94
CA LYS A 21 1.03 11.32 2.93
C LYS A 21 1.52 11.01 4.33
N ALA A 22 1.27 11.94 5.24
CA ALA A 22 1.44 11.72 6.67
C ALA A 22 0.19 10.99 7.18
N ILE A 23 0.38 9.78 7.72
CA ILE A 23 -0.70 8.93 8.21
C ILE A 23 -0.49 8.70 9.71
N PRO A 24 -1.49 9.01 10.56
CA PRO A 24 -1.42 8.66 11.97
C PRO A 24 -1.61 7.15 12.13
N LEU A 25 -0.61 6.49 12.73
CA LEU A 25 -0.72 5.11 13.22
C LEU A 25 -1.64 5.10 14.44
N ARG A 26 -2.96 5.02 14.19
CA ARG A 26 -4.01 4.83 15.21
C ARG A 26 -4.06 3.37 15.68
N GLY A 27 -2.92 2.82 16.10
CA GLY A 27 -2.80 1.40 16.49
C GLY A 27 -2.67 0.41 15.33
N LYS A 28 -2.45 0.89 14.10
CA LYS A 28 -2.10 0.06 12.93
C LYS A 28 -0.59 0.09 12.70
N SER A 29 -0.05 -0.96 12.08
CA SER A 29 1.35 -0.99 11.62
C SER A 29 1.58 -0.03 10.45
N PRO A 30 2.80 0.52 10.29
CA PRO A 30 3.16 1.36 9.15
C PRO A 30 2.90 0.68 7.80
N GLU A 31 3.10 -0.63 7.73
CA GLU A 31 2.85 -1.47 6.56
C GLU A 31 1.38 -1.46 6.15
N GLN A 32 0.47 -1.62 7.12
CA GLN A 32 -0.98 -1.54 6.88
C GLN A 32 -1.41 -0.14 6.43
N ALA A 33 -0.84 0.89 7.05
CA ALA A 33 -1.13 2.27 6.66
C ALA A 33 -0.67 2.55 5.21
N ALA A 34 0.49 2.00 4.82
CA ALA A 34 1.00 2.12 3.47
C ALA A 34 0.17 1.34 2.46
N TYR A 35 -0.25 0.12 2.81
CA TYR A 35 -1.12 -0.69 1.97
C TYR A 35 -2.49 -0.02 1.75
N GLU A 36 -3.13 0.50 2.80
CA GLU A 36 -4.39 1.24 2.68
C GLU A 36 -4.23 2.49 1.81
N PHE A 37 -3.10 3.18 1.94
CA PHE A 37 -2.79 4.33 1.08
C PHE A 37 -2.61 3.91 -0.38
N TRP A 38 -1.93 2.78 -0.63
CA TRP A 38 -1.80 2.22 -1.96
C TRP A 38 -3.14 1.83 -2.58
N LYS A 39 -4.01 1.20 -1.79
CA LYS A 39 -5.35 0.80 -2.19
C LYS A 39 -6.21 2.01 -2.56
N TRP A 40 -6.03 3.13 -1.85
CA TRP A 40 -6.67 4.39 -2.18
C TRP A 40 -6.14 4.98 -3.50
N ILE A 41 -4.82 4.98 -3.73
CA ILE A 41 -4.23 5.42 -5.01
C ILE A 41 -4.73 4.58 -6.18
N LYS A 42 -4.74 3.24 -6.04
CA LYS A 42 -5.31 2.30 -7.02
C LYS A 42 -6.79 2.60 -7.33
N ARG A 43 -7.54 3.11 -6.34
CA ARG A 43 -8.97 3.43 -6.49
C ARG A 43 -9.21 4.79 -7.13
N GLU A 44 -8.37 5.78 -6.84
CA GLU A 44 -8.45 7.10 -7.49
C GLU A 44 -7.96 7.06 -8.93
N ASN A 45 -6.97 6.23 -9.25
CA ASN A 45 -6.48 6.08 -10.61
C ASN A 45 -7.34 5.08 -11.40
N PRO A 46 -7.97 5.50 -12.51
CA PRO A 46 -8.70 4.58 -13.39
C PRO A 46 -7.76 3.68 -14.22
N LEU A 47 -6.45 3.97 -14.22
CA LEU A 47 -5.42 3.22 -14.92
C LEU A 47 -4.78 2.19 -13.99
N LYS A 48 -4.35 1.05 -14.56
CA LYS A 48 -3.50 0.10 -13.82
C LYS A 48 -2.21 0.81 -13.38
N VAL A 49 -2.07 0.95 -12.07
CA VAL A 49 -0.86 1.46 -11.40
C VAL A 49 -0.12 0.31 -10.74
N GLU A 50 1.19 0.30 -10.90
CA GLU A 50 2.09 -0.66 -10.27
C GLU A 50 2.99 0.05 -9.26
N ILE A 51 3.15 -0.54 -8.08
CA ILE A 51 4.08 -0.02 -7.07
C ILE A 51 5.49 -0.16 -7.64
N LYS A 52 6.23 0.94 -7.65
CA LYS A 52 7.66 0.95 -7.96
C LYS A 52 8.48 0.93 -6.68
N GLN A 53 8.08 1.74 -5.69
CA GLN A 53 8.77 1.81 -4.40
C GLN A 53 7.84 2.37 -3.31
N VAL A 54 7.94 1.85 -2.09
CA VAL A 54 7.24 2.37 -0.91
C VAL A 54 8.24 2.67 0.19
N LEU A 55 8.35 3.95 0.55
CA LEU A 55 9.19 4.42 1.64
C LEU A 55 8.31 4.88 2.80
N CYS A 56 8.51 4.31 3.98
CA CYS A 56 7.90 4.77 5.24
C CYS A 56 8.99 5.32 6.14
N GLU A 57 8.93 6.60 6.49
CA GLU A 57 9.92 7.26 7.37
C GLU A 57 11.40 7.08 6.96
N LYS A 58 11.67 6.90 5.66
CA LYS A 58 12.97 6.60 5.02
C LYS A 58 13.39 5.12 5.04
N GLU A 59 12.58 4.23 5.59
CA GLU A 59 12.72 2.78 5.43
C GLU A 59 11.96 2.32 4.19
N ASP A 60 12.58 1.45 3.40
CA ASP A 60 11.88 0.81 2.29
C ASP A 60 11.02 -0.33 2.85
N ILE A 61 9.72 -0.23 2.63
CA ILE A 61 8.73 -1.21 3.08
C ILE A 61 7.99 -1.82 1.89
N THR A 62 8.57 -1.74 0.69
CA THR A 62 7.94 -2.20 -0.55
C THR A 62 7.58 -3.67 -0.46
N GLU A 63 8.52 -4.49 0.02
CA GLU A 63 8.31 -5.92 0.23
C GLU A 63 7.23 -6.19 1.27
N MET A 64 7.29 -5.49 2.42
CA MET A 64 6.31 -5.65 3.49
C MET A 64 4.88 -5.33 3.02
N VAL A 65 4.69 -4.26 2.25
CA VAL A 65 3.37 -3.89 1.70
C VAL A 65 2.86 -4.95 0.73
N LEU A 66 3.73 -5.55 -0.08
CA LEU A 66 3.41 -6.63 -1.01
C LEU A 66 3.05 -7.93 -0.28
N GLU A 67 3.81 -8.27 0.76
CA GLU A 67 3.54 -9.41 1.63
C GLU A 67 2.23 -9.22 2.39
N LEU A 68 1.96 -8.01 2.87
CA LEU A 68 0.74 -7.67 3.56
C LEU A 68 -0.47 -7.72 2.62
N GLU A 69 -0.35 -7.24 1.38
CA GLU A 69 -1.38 -7.41 0.34
C GLU A 69 -1.71 -8.90 0.13
N LYS A 70 -0.69 -9.76 0.03
CA LYS A 70 -0.86 -11.22 -0.08
C LYS A 70 -1.52 -11.83 1.16
N GLN A 71 -1.08 -11.46 2.36
CA GLN A 71 -1.64 -11.97 3.61
C GLN A 71 -3.10 -11.55 3.79
N GLU A 72 -3.44 -10.31 3.44
CA GLU A 72 -4.81 -9.81 3.54
C GLU A 72 -5.72 -10.54 2.54
N ILE A 73 -5.29 -10.74 1.30
CA ILE A 73 -6.03 -11.55 0.31
C ILE A 73 -6.23 -12.98 0.82
N ASN A 74 -5.19 -13.59 1.37
CA ASN A 74 -5.25 -14.95 1.88
C ASN A 74 -6.20 -15.06 3.09
N LYS A 75 -6.19 -14.07 3.99
CA LYS A 75 -7.15 -13.98 5.09
C LYS A 75 -8.60 -13.87 4.61
N ILE A 76 -8.86 -13.00 3.63
CA ILE A 76 -10.21 -12.81 3.07
C ILE A 76 -10.69 -14.12 2.40
N MET A 77 -9.81 -14.87 1.75
CA MET A 77 -10.14 -16.17 1.15
C MET A 77 -10.36 -17.29 2.19
N ASN A 78 -9.73 -17.21 3.37
CA ASN A 78 -9.89 -18.22 4.43
C ASN A 78 -11.13 -17.97 5.30
N ASP A 79 -11.66 -16.74 5.35
CA ASP A 79 -12.83 -16.39 6.17
C ASP A 79 -14.17 -16.82 5.52
N ASP A 80 -14.18 -17.15 4.22
CA ASP A 80 -15.36 -17.58 3.45
C ASP A 80 -15.48 -19.12 3.31
N LEU A 81 -14.69 -19.89 4.07
CA LEU A 81 -14.84 -21.33 4.16
C LEU A 81 -15.41 -21.71 5.52
N PRO A 82 -16.75 -21.79 5.67
CA PRO A 82 -17.27 -22.75 6.63
C PRO A 82 -16.79 -24.15 6.21
N PHE A 83 -16.71 -25.05 7.19
CA PHE A 83 -16.33 -26.48 7.12
C PHE A 83 -14.85 -26.80 7.40
#